data_AF-A0A3S5AJH8-F1
#
_entry.id   AF-A0A3S5AJH8-F1
#
_cell.length_a   1.000
_cell.length_b   1.000
_cell.length_c   1.000
_cell.angle_alpha   90.00
_cell.angle_beta   90.00
_cell.angle_gamma   90.00
#
_symmetry.space_group_name_H-M   'P 1'
#
loop_
_entity.id
_entity.type
_entity.pdbx_description
1 polymer ?
#
loop_
_entity_poly.entity_id
_entity_poly.type
_entity_poly.pdbx_seq_one_letter_code
_entity_poly.pdbx_strand_id
1 'polypeptide(L)'
;MLVSFDVQSMYTNISGEKAVSALMEMLEREEDILDAERIRKESLTRTINLTVMTTYFTFNDIIYEQIFGLPVGITTIAFFG
;
A
#
# COMPACT_ATOMS: atom_id res chain seq x y z
N MET A 1 -10.13 -8.33 -28.81
CA MET A 1 -10.07 -6.86 -28.73
C MET A 1 -9.06 -6.52 -27.64
N LEU A 2 -7.96 -5.84 -27.98
CA LEU A 2 -6.98 -5.37 -26.99
C LEU A 2 -7.38 -3.97 -26.55
N VAL A 3 -7.44 -3.74 -25.25
CA VAL A 3 -7.75 -2.44 -24.64
C VAL A 3 -6.64 -2.11 -23.66
N SER A 4 -6.13 -0.88 -23.74
CA SER A 4 -5.13 -0.33 -22.82
C SER A 4 -5.69 0.92 -22.15
N PHE A 5 -5.33 1.11 -20.88
CA PHE A 5 -5.74 2.27 -20.10
C PHE A 5 -4.49 3.00 -19.61
N ASP A 6 -4.49 4.33 -19.79
CA ASP A 6 -3.51 5.22 -19.16
C ASP A 6 -4.19 5.90 -17.98
N VAL A 7 -3.62 5.73 -16.79
CA VAL A 7 -4.21 6.23 -15.54
C VAL A 7 -3.36 7.39 -15.03
N GLN A 8 -3.93 8.58 -15.07
CA GLN A 8 -3.28 9.75 -14.51
C GLN A 8 -3.23 9.64 -12.98
N SER A 9 -2.04 9.86 -12.40
CA SER A 9 -1.86 10.02 -10.96
C SER A 9 -2.35 8.83 -10.13
N MET A 10 -2.08 7.60 -10.60
CA MET A 10 -2.57 6.34 -10.02
C MET A 10 -2.33 6.24 -8.51
N TYR A 11 -1.08 6.37 -8.06
CA TYR A 11 -0.74 6.26 -6.64
C TYR A 11 -1.30 7.41 -5.82
N THR A 12 -1.23 8.64 -6.33
CA THR A 12 -1.66 9.81 -5.57
C THR A 12 -3.19 9.94 -5.47
N ASN A 13 -3.96 9.32 -6.37
CA ASN A 13 -5.42 9.38 -6.36
C ASN A 13 -6.10 8.34 -5.45
N ILE A 14 -5.34 7.37 -4.94
CA ILE A 14 -5.87 6.35 -4.03
C ILE A 14 -5.71 6.85 -2.59
N SER A 15 -6.80 6.93 -1.84
CA SER A 15 -6.70 7.22 -0.41
C SER A 15 -6.06 6.03 0.32
N GLY A 16 -5.24 6.32 1.32
CA GLY A 16 -4.58 5.27 2.11
C GLY A 16 -5.59 4.28 2.71
N GLU A 17 -6.75 4.75 3.18
CA GLU A 17 -7.81 3.90 3.74
C GLU A 17 -8.34 2.87 2.72
N LYS A 18 -8.53 3.29 1.47
CA LYS A 18 -8.98 2.40 0.39
C LYS A 18 -7.90 1.38 0.05
N ALA A 19 -6.64 1.80 0.04
CA ALA A 19 -5.52 0.89 -0.18
C ALA A 19 -5.41 -0.15 0.95
N VAL A 20 -5.49 0.29 2.21
CA VAL A 20 -5.46 -0.63 3.37
C VAL A 20 -6.62 -1.62 3.28
N SER A 21 -7.83 -1.16 2.97
CA SER A 21 -9.01 -2.02 2.83
C SER A 21 -8.84 -3.08 1.73
N ALA A 22 -8.39 -2.65 0.54
CA ALA A 22 -8.15 -3.55 -0.58
C ALA A 22 -7.05 -4.57 -0.26
N LEU A 23 -5.99 -4.15 0.43
CA LEU A 23 -4.92 -5.05 0.86
C LEU A 23 -5.40 -6.08 1.89
N MET A 24 -6.26 -5.69 2.83
CA MET A 24 -6.83 -6.65 3.78
C MET A 24 -7.70 -7.69 3.08
N GLU A 25 -8.51 -7.28 2.10
CA GLU A 25 -9.32 -8.20 1.29
C GLU A 25 -8.45 -9.17 0.49
N MET A 26 -7.33 -8.71 -0.06
CA MET A 26 -6.37 -9.60 -0.74
C MET A 26 -5.72 -10.59 0.23
N LEU A 27 -5.31 -10.13 1.41
CA LEU A 27 -4.72 -11.01 2.44
C LEU A 27 -5.69 -12.04 2.98
N GLU A 28 -7.00 -11.76 2.99
CA GLU A 28 -8.03 -12.74 3.31
C GLU A 28 -8.13 -13.87 2.29
N ARG A 29 -7.87 -13.57 1.01
CA ARG A 29 -7.91 -14.58 -0.06
C ARG A 29 -6.65 -15.44 -0.08
N GLU A 30 -5.53 -14.89 0.37
CA GLU A 30 -4.21 -15.53 0.38
C GLU A 30 -3.83 -16.06 1.78
N GLU A 31 -4.81 -16.38 2.63
CA GLU A 31 -4.59 -16.84 4.01
C GLU A 31 -3.70 -18.09 4.06
N ASP A 32 -3.85 -19.01 3.09
CA ASP A 32 -3.03 -20.21 2.95
C ASP A 32 -1.53 -19.90 2.81
N ILE A 33 -1.16 -18.79 2.15
CA ILE A 33 0.23 -18.37 1.99
C ILE A 33 0.77 -17.80 3.30
N LEU A 34 -0.05 -17.04 4.03
CA LEU A 34 0.32 -16.48 5.32
C LEU A 34 0.62 -17.60 6.32
N ASP A 35 -0.19 -18.66 6.33
CA ASP A 35 0.01 -19.82 7.17
C ASP A 35 1.26 -20.62 6.79
N ALA A 36 1.51 -20.82 5.49
CA ALA A 36 2.70 -21.52 5.00
C ALA A 36 4.00 -20.80 5.40
N GLU A 37 4.01 -19.46 5.30
CA GLU A 37 5.15 -18.61 5.66
C GLU A 37 5.20 -18.26 7.17
N ARG A 38 4.22 -18.76 7.96
CA ARG A 38 4.07 -18.47 9.40
C ARG A 38 3.99 -16.97 9.71
N ILE A 39 3.42 -16.20 8.80
CA ILE A 39 3.23 -14.76 8.95
C ILE A 39 1.91 -14.53 9.68
N ARG A 40 2.00 -13.92 10.87
CA ARG A 40 0.80 -13.52 11.61
C ARG A 40 0.07 -12.40 10.87
N LYS A 41 -1.14 -12.67 10.39
CA LYS A 41 -2.03 -11.72 9.70
C LYS A 41 -2.11 -10.37 10.42
N GLU A 42 -2.34 -10.38 11.73
CA GLU A 42 -2.42 -9.18 12.56
C GLU A 42 -1.16 -8.30 12.50
N SER A 43 0.01 -8.95 12.49
CA SER A 43 1.30 -8.26 12.41
C SER A 43 1.48 -7.63 11.03
N LEU A 44 1.12 -8.36 9.97
CA LEU A 44 1.20 -7.86 8.60
C LEU A 44 0.22 -6.70 8.37
N THR A 45 -1.03 -6.85 8.84
CA THR A 45 -2.05 -5.79 8.83
C THR A 45 -1.55 -4.53 9.50
N ARG A 46 -0.93 -4.66 10.68
CA ARG A 46 -0.38 -3.52 11.41
C ARG A 46 0.77 -2.86 10.65
N THR A 47 1.66 -3.64 10.05
CA THR A 47 2.76 -3.12 9.23
C THR A 47 2.24 -2.37 8.00
N ILE A 48 1.25 -2.92 7.31
CA ILE A 48 0.61 -2.27 6.16
C ILE A 48 -0.04 -0.95 6.59
N ASN A 49 -0.80 -0.97 7.68
CA ASN A 49 -1.47 0.24 8.16
C ASN A 49 -0.45 1.33 8.52
N LEU A 50 0.63 0.98 9.22
CA LEU A 50 1.71 1.93 9.53
C LEU A 50 2.40 2.46 8.28
N THR A 51 2.67 1.59 7.31
CA THR A 51 3.38 1.97 6.08
C THR A 51 2.53 2.90 5.21
N VAL A 52 1.23 2.66 5.13
CA VAL A 52 0.32 3.45 4.27
C VAL A 52 -0.14 4.73 4.97
N MET A 53 -0.41 4.70 6.28
CA MET A 53 -0.91 5.87 7.02
C MET A 53 0.18 6.84 7.47
N THR A 54 1.40 6.37 7.68
CA THR A 54 2.47 7.15 8.32
C THR A 54 3.68 7.22 7.39
N THR A 55 3.53 7.96 6.29
CA THR A 55 4.63 8.18 5.36
C THR A 55 5.22 9.56 5.52
N TYR A 56 6.49 9.58 5.88
CA TYR A 56 7.30 10.78 5.90
C TYR A 56 8.34 10.73 4.78
N PHE A 57 8.57 11.85 4.13
CA PHE A 57 9.65 12.00 3.15
C PHE A 57 10.47 13.25 3.45
N THR A 58 11.75 13.20 3.10
CA THR A 58 12.66 14.35 3.25
C THR A 58 12.88 14.99 1.89
N PHE A 59 12.71 16.31 1.83
CA PHE A 59 13.05 17.11 0.66
C PHE A 59 13.73 18.40 1.13
N ASN A 60 14.92 18.70 0.59
CA ASN A 60 15.73 19.84 1.00
C ASN A 60 15.92 19.93 2.53
N ASP A 61 16.29 18.81 3.16
CA ASP A 61 16.51 18.70 4.62
C ASP A 61 15.29 19.00 5.50
N ILE A 62 14.09 19.11 4.89
CA ILE A 62 12.82 19.27 5.60
C ILE A 62 12.05 17.95 5.53
N ILE A 63 11.51 17.53 6.67
CA ILE A 63 10.64 16.35 6.80
C ILE A 63 9.20 16.79 6.54
N TYR A 64 8.54 16.08 5.62
CA TYR A 64 7.14 16.28 5.27
C TYR A 64 6.35 15.01 5.56
N GLU A 65 5.09 15.19 5.97
CA GLU A 65 4.12 14.12 6.07
C GLU A 65 3.29 14.06 4.78
N GLN A 66 3.20 12.88 4.19
CA GLN A 66 2.32 12.65 3.04
C GLN A 66 0.91 12.39 3.53
N ILE A 67 0.06 13.41 3.43
CA ILE A 67 -1.37 13.34 3.80
C ILE A 67 -2.28 12.88 2.65
N PHE A 68 -1.78 12.91 1.42
CA PHE A 68 -2.57 12.61 0.22
C PHE A 68 -1.92 11.53 -0.64
N GLY A 69 -2.74 10.57 -1.05
CA GLY A 69 -2.32 9.52 -1.94
C GLY A 69 -1.43 8.47 -1.29
N LEU A 70 -1.02 7.50 -2.09
CA LEU A 70 -0.04 6.51 -1.73
C LEU A 70 1.38 6.99 -2.01
N PRO A 71 2.34 6.67 -1.14
CA PRO A 71 3.75 6.93 -1.39
C PRO A 71 4.25 6.14 -2.59
N VAL A 72 4.87 6.85 -3.53
CA VAL A 72 5.55 6.22 -4.67
C VAL A 72 6.93 5.77 -4.22
N GLY A 73 7.30 4.53 -4.54
CA GLY A 73 8.63 3.98 -4.26
C GLY A 73 8.73 3.12 -3.00
N ILE A 74 7.62 2.92 -2.26
CA ILE A 74 7.56 1.89 -1.24
C ILE A 74 7.35 0.53 -1.92
N THR A 75 8.29 -0.40 -1.72
CA THR A 75 8.28 -1.73 -2.36
C THR A 75 6.99 -2.50 -2.09
N THR A 76 6.42 -2.42 -0.88
CA THR A 76 5.15 -3.08 -0.59
C THR A 76 3.99 -2.50 -1.42
N ILE A 77 3.95 -1.20 -1.68
CA ILE A 77 2.87 -0.58 -2.48
C ILE A 77 3.01 -0.91 -3.97
N ALA A 78 4.24 -0.99 -4.48
CA ALA A 78 4.51 -1.32 -5.87
C ALA A 78 4.14 -2.77 -6.24
N PHE A 79 4.12 -3.70 -5.28
CA PHE A 79 3.71 -5.09 -5.51
C PHE A 79 2.19 -5.25 -5.72
N PHE A 80 1.39 -4.26 -5.32
CA PHE A 80 -0.07 -4.32 -5.37
C PHE A 80 -0.70 -3.31 -6.35
N GLY A 81 0.12 -2.53 -7.06
CA GLY A 81 -0.29 -1.58 -8.10
C GLY A 81 -0.40 -2.20 -9.48
#